data_AF-A0A659V5L1-F1
#
_entry.id   AF-A0A659V5L1-F1
#
_cell.length_a   1.000
_cell.length_b   1.000
_cell.length_c   1.000
_cell.angle_alpha   90.00
_cell.angle_beta   90.00
_cell.angle_gamma   90.00
#
_symmetry.space_group_name_H-M   'P 1'
#
loop_
_entity.id
_entity.type
_entity.pdbx_description
1 polymer ?
#
loop_
_entity_poly.entity_id
_entity_poly.type
_entity_poly.pdbx_seq_one_letter_code
_entity_poly.pdbx_strand_id
1 'polypeptide(L)'
;MLVLPKGVRHMPGYLSRTEQEALVEEIRRVVQAAPLYVPAMPRTGKEMSVRMTNCGTLGWVTDRERGYRYQPMHPVTGEPWPPVPEALIKVWCEVSAYSHAPEACLVNFYSSEAKMGLHQDRDEQDFAAPVVSVSLGDDCLFRVGHTTREGGTKSFRLKSGDVVVLGGEGRLCFHGVDRIYPATSALLRSGGRINLTLRRVTVPAS
;
A
#
# COMPACT_ATOMS: atom_id res chain seq x y z
N MET A 1 -19.75 15.44 6.80
CA MET A 1 -19.27 14.49 5.76
C MET A 1 -17.87 14.94 5.35
N LEU A 2 -16.86 14.06 5.43
CA LEU A 2 -15.50 14.42 5.05
C LEU A 2 -15.41 14.51 3.52
N VAL A 3 -15.14 15.70 2.99
CA VAL A 3 -14.94 15.89 1.55
C VAL A 3 -13.47 15.60 1.24
N LEU A 4 -13.18 14.52 0.51
CA LEU A 4 -11.82 14.19 0.08
C LEU A 4 -11.45 14.95 -1.21
N PRO A 5 -10.16 15.09 -1.54
CA PRO A 5 -9.75 15.60 -2.85
C PRO A 5 -10.42 14.81 -3.99
N LYS A 6 -10.68 15.47 -5.12
CA LYS A 6 -11.24 14.81 -6.31
C LYS A 6 -10.37 13.62 -6.71
N GLY A 7 -11.00 12.50 -7.07
CA GLY A 7 -10.30 11.27 -7.42
C GLY A 7 -9.81 10.43 -6.23
N VAL A 8 -9.85 10.96 -5.00
CA VAL A 8 -9.60 10.18 -3.78
C VAL A 8 -10.92 9.65 -3.23
N ARG A 9 -11.03 8.33 -3.09
CA ARG A 9 -12.22 7.66 -2.55
C ARG A 9 -11.85 6.82 -1.33
N HIS A 10 -12.67 6.88 -0.29
CA HIS A 10 -12.58 6.03 0.89
C HIS A 10 -13.86 5.18 0.99
N MET A 11 -13.68 3.87 1.06
CA MET A 11 -14.74 2.87 1.16
C MET A 11 -14.60 2.18 2.52
N PRO A 12 -15.27 2.68 3.57
CA PRO A 12 -15.15 2.14 4.91
C PRO A 12 -15.82 0.76 5.02
N GLY A 13 -15.16 -0.18 5.71
CA GLY A 13 -15.69 -1.53 5.92
C GLY A 13 -15.96 -2.31 4.64
N TYR A 14 -15.18 -2.06 3.58
CA TYR A 14 -15.34 -2.70 2.27
C TYR A 14 -15.22 -4.22 2.37
N LEU A 15 -14.22 -4.71 3.11
CA LEU A 15 -14.03 -6.14 3.35
C LEU A 15 -14.78 -6.58 4.60
N SER A 16 -15.59 -7.62 4.47
CA SER A 16 -16.17 -8.33 5.60
C SER A 16 -15.10 -8.96 6.49
N ARG A 17 -15.46 -9.28 7.74
CA ARG A 17 -14.51 -9.91 8.68
C ARG A 17 -13.92 -11.20 8.14
N THR A 18 -14.73 -12.04 7.50
CA THR A 18 -14.28 -13.31 6.90
C THR A 18 -13.31 -13.09 5.74
N GLU A 19 -13.58 -12.10 4.88
CA GLU A 19 -12.64 -11.75 3.79
C GLU A 19 -11.32 -11.21 4.34
N GLN A 20 -11.35 -10.42 5.40
CA GLN A 20 -10.14 -9.94 6.06
C GLN A 20 -9.30 -11.10 6.63
N GLU A 21 -9.94 -12.07 7.28
CA GLU A 21 -9.25 -13.25 7.85
C GLU A 21 -8.61 -14.11 6.76
N ALA A 22 -9.36 -14.41 5.69
CA ALA A 22 -8.84 -15.15 4.55
C ALA A 22 -7.66 -14.43 3.88
N LEU A 23 -7.78 -13.12 3.66
CA LEU A 23 -6.73 -12.31 3.06
C LEU A 23 -5.47 -12.26 3.94
N VAL A 24 -5.60 -12.22 5.27
CA VAL A 24 -4.44 -12.31 6.17
C VAL A 24 -3.69 -13.64 5.98
N GLU A 25 -4.38 -14.77 5.80
CA GLU A 25 -3.71 -16.04 5.54
C GLU A 25 -3.00 -16.06 4.18
N GLU A 26 -3.58 -15.46 3.14
CA GLU A 26 -2.92 -15.30 1.84
C GLU A 26 -1.65 -14.44 1.96
N ILE A 27 -1.72 -13.33 2.70
CA ILE A 27 -0.55 -12.48 2.95
C ILE A 27 0.51 -13.20 3.79
N ARG A 28 0.13 -14.08 4.71
CA ARG A 28 1.11 -14.93 5.41
C ARG A 28 1.85 -15.85 4.45
N ARG A 29 1.18 -16.43 3.44
CA ARG A 29 1.85 -17.23 2.40
C ARG A 29 2.79 -16.37 1.56
N VAL A 30 2.38 -15.15 1.19
CA VAL A 30 3.26 -14.17 0.54
C VAL A 30 4.51 -13.91 1.38
N VAL A 31 4.36 -13.63 2.67
CA VAL A 31 5.49 -13.36 3.59
C VAL A 31 6.36 -14.60 3.80
N GLN A 32 5.81 -15.81 3.75
CA GLN A 32 6.60 -17.05 3.82
C GLN A 32 7.50 -17.22 2.59
N ALA A 33 6.99 -16.90 1.39
CA ALA A 33 7.76 -16.98 0.14
C ALA A 33 8.70 -15.79 -0.06
N ALA A 34 8.28 -14.60 0.35
CA ALA A 34 9.00 -13.33 0.25
C ALA A 34 8.99 -12.62 1.62
N PRO A 35 9.96 -12.93 2.50
CA PRO A 35 10.01 -12.41 3.86
C PRO A 35 10.01 -10.89 3.95
N LEU A 36 9.38 -10.37 5.00
CA LEU A 36 9.46 -8.94 5.31
C LEU A 36 10.92 -8.52 5.57
N TYR A 37 11.32 -7.39 5.01
CA TYR A 37 12.62 -6.76 5.27
C TYR A 37 12.45 -5.30 5.68
N VAL A 38 13.50 -4.71 6.25
CA VAL A 38 13.54 -3.27 6.57
C VAL A 38 14.25 -2.55 5.42
N PRO A 39 13.57 -1.69 4.66
CA PRO A 39 14.18 -0.92 3.58
C PRO A 39 15.05 0.22 4.12
N ALA A 40 16.01 0.66 3.30
CA ALA A 40 16.84 1.83 3.57
C ALA A 40 16.46 3.01 2.68
N MET A 41 16.43 4.21 3.28
CA MET A 41 16.18 5.45 2.57
C MET A 41 17.33 5.77 1.60
N PRO A 42 17.05 6.27 0.38
CA PRO A 42 18.08 6.65 -0.57
C PRO A 42 18.99 7.72 0.00
N ARG A 43 20.25 7.74 -0.44
CA ARG A 43 21.32 8.67 -0.02
C ARG A 43 21.74 8.54 1.45
N THR A 44 20.79 8.57 2.38
CA THR A 44 21.06 8.52 3.82
C THR A 44 21.35 7.11 4.34
N GLY A 45 20.80 6.08 3.69
CA GLY A 45 20.88 4.70 4.17
C GLY A 45 20.10 4.45 5.47
N LYS A 46 19.34 5.44 5.96
CA LYS A 46 18.59 5.31 7.20
C LYS A 46 17.46 4.30 7.01
N GLU A 47 17.33 3.35 7.93
CA GLU A 47 16.24 2.39 7.93
C GLU A 47 14.88 3.07 8.05
N MET A 48 13.91 2.56 7.30
CA MET A 48 12.51 2.94 7.44
C MET A 48 11.91 2.27 8.68
N SER A 49 10.97 2.93 9.35
CA SER A 49 10.25 2.32 10.49
C SER A 49 9.24 1.24 10.06
N VAL A 50 8.99 1.09 8.76
CA VAL A 50 8.02 0.16 8.18
C VAL A 50 8.78 -1.02 7.59
N ARG A 51 8.29 -2.24 7.85
CA ARG A 51 8.79 -3.45 7.20
C ARG A 51 7.98 -3.70 5.93
N MET A 52 8.64 -4.14 4.87
CA MET A 52 8.04 -4.26 3.55
C MET A 52 8.31 -5.62 2.94
N THR A 53 7.37 -6.10 2.13
CA THR A 53 7.56 -7.12 1.10
C THR A 53 6.64 -6.81 -0.07
N ASN A 54 6.68 -7.60 -1.14
CA ASN A 54 5.83 -7.41 -2.31
C ASN A 54 5.27 -8.74 -2.83
N CYS A 55 4.21 -8.65 -3.62
CA CYS A 55 3.74 -9.70 -4.51
C CYS A 55 3.35 -9.09 -5.87
N GLY A 56 3.39 -9.89 -6.93
CA GLY A 56 3.19 -9.48 -8.32
C GLY A 56 4.42 -9.70 -9.21
N THR A 57 4.34 -9.29 -10.47
CA THR A 57 5.47 -9.37 -11.40
C THR A 57 6.56 -8.35 -11.05
N LEU A 58 6.20 -7.31 -10.30
CA LEU A 58 7.08 -6.25 -9.83
C LEU A 58 6.86 -5.97 -8.35
N GLY A 59 7.92 -5.57 -7.66
CA GLY A 59 7.88 -5.10 -6.28
C GLY A 59 8.58 -3.76 -6.14
N TRP A 60 8.00 -2.87 -5.36
CA TRP A 60 8.62 -1.58 -5.03
C TRP A 60 9.71 -1.81 -3.98
N VAL A 61 10.90 -1.26 -4.22
CA VAL A 61 12.04 -1.38 -3.32
C VAL A 61 12.78 -0.05 -3.21
N THR A 62 13.55 0.07 -2.13
CA THR A 62 14.46 1.20 -1.92
C THR A 62 15.73 0.73 -1.22
N ASP A 63 16.84 1.30 -1.63
CA ASP A 63 18.13 1.19 -0.97
C ASP A 63 18.95 2.47 -1.18
N ARG A 64 20.09 2.56 -0.50
CA ARG A 64 20.94 3.75 -0.49
C ARG A 64 21.53 4.02 -1.88
N GLU A 65 21.94 2.97 -2.58
CA GLU A 65 22.74 3.00 -3.79
C GLU A 65 21.91 3.26 -5.05
N ARG A 66 20.78 2.59 -5.20
CA ARG A 66 19.94 2.57 -6.42
C ARG A 66 18.64 3.35 -6.26
N GLY A 67 18.28 3.73 -5.03
CA GLY A 67 17.08 4.51 -4.76
C GLY A 67 15.77 3.75 -4.96
N TYR A 68 14.68 4.50 -5.12
CA TYR A 68 13.33 3.97 -5.33
C TYR A 68 13.17 3.38 -6.73
N ARG A 69 12.60 2.17 -6.82
CA ARG A 69 12.33 1.52 -8.10
C ARG A 69 11.36 0.35 -7.96
N TYR A 70 10.84 -0.09 -9.10
CA TYR A 70 10.26 -1.42 -9.25
C TYR A 70 11.30 -2.42 -9.75
N GLN A 71 11.29 -3.63 -9.22
CA GLN A 71 12.12 -4.74 -9.70
C GLN A 71 11.40 -6.09 -9.58
N PRO A 72 11.76 -7.10 -10.39
CA PRO A 72 11.07 -8.40 -10.39
C PRO A 72 11.49 -9.36 -9.26
N MET A 73 12.61 -9.08 -8.59
CA MET A 73 13.20 -9.97 -7.59
C MET A 73 13.22 -9.33 -6.20
N HIS A 74 13.14 -10.14 -5.17
CA HIS A 74 13.27 -9.73 -3.78
C HIS A 74 14.71 -9.28 -3.48
N PRO A 75 14.93 -8.11 -2.83
CA PRO A 75 16.29 -7.56 -2.68
C PRO A 75 17.19 -8.37 -1.74
N VAL A 76 16.60 -9.07 -0.76
CA VAL A 76 17.33 -9.93 0.19
C VAL A 76 17.49 -11.37 -0.31
N THR A 77 16.42 -12.04 -0.73
CA THR A 77 16.49 -13.46 -1.13
C THR A 77 16.96 -13.67 -2.57
N GLY A 78 16.82 -12.66 -3.44
CA GLY A 78 17.12 -12.79 -4.88
C GLY A 78 16.04 -13.53 -5.68
N GLU A 79 15.01 -14.06 -5.04
CA GLU A 79 13.93 -14.82 -5.68
C GLU A 79 12.86 -13.90 -6.30
N PRO A 80 12.12 -14.35 -7.32
CA PRO A 80 10.96 -13.63 -7.83
C PRO A 80 9.90 -13.38 -6.73
N TRP A 81 9.16 -12.28 -6.84
CA TRP A 81 8.03 -12.05 -5.94
C TRP A 81 6.90 -13.07 -6.19
N PRO A 82 6.21 -13.54 -5.14
CA PRO A 82 5.04 -14.41 -5.31
C PRO A 82 3.91 -13.66 -6.04
N PRO A 83 2.96 -14.38 -6.68
CA PRO A 83 1.85 -13.73 -7.39
C PRO A 83 0.96 -12.91 -6.44
N VAL A 84 0.30 -11.89 -6.99
CA VAL A 84 -0.73 -11.13 -6.24
C VAL A 84 -1.89 -12.09 -5.91
N PRO A 85 -2.33 -12.18 -4.65
CA PRO A 85 -3.47 -13.02 -4.27
C PRO A 85 -4.76 -12.67 -5.03
N GLU A 86 -5.56 -13.68 -5.38
CA GLU A 86 -6.79 -13.52 -6.17
C GLU A 86 -7.80 -12.58 -5.51
N ALA A 87 -7.89 -12.61 -4.17
CA ALA A 87 -8.77 -11.70 -3.42
C ALA A 87 -8.41 -10.22 -3.67
N LEU A 88 -7.12 -9.91 -3.80
CA LEU A 88 -6.65 -8.55 -4.11
C LEU A 88 -6.89 -8.17 -5.57
N ILE A 89 -6.76 -9.13 -6.50
CA ILE A 89 -7.12 -8.92 -7.91
C ILE A 89 -8.62 -8.60 -8.02
N LYS A 90 -9.48 -9.32 -7.28
CA LYS A 90 -10.92 -9.03 -7.23
C LYS A 90 -11.20 -7.60 -6.75
N VAL A 91 -10.60 -7.19 -5.62
CA VAL A 91 -10.74 -5.81 -5.11
C VAL A 91 -10.30 -4.80 -6.17
N TRP A 92 -9.17 -5.03 -6.84
CA TRP A 92 -8.70 -4.17 -7.92
C TRP A 92 -9.73 -4.03 -9.04
N CYS A 93 -10.24 -5.14 -9.57
CA CYS A 93 -11.22 -5.13 -10.65
C CYS A 93 -12.50 -4.37 -10.27
N GLU A 94 -12.95 -4.50 -9.02
CA GLU A 94 -14.16 -3.85 -8.53
C GLU A 94 -13.99 -2.34 -8.31
N VAL A 95 -12.82 -1.91 -7.80
CA VAL A 95 -12.67 -0.52 -7.34
C VAL A 95 -11.75 0.34 -8.20
N SER A 96 -10.88 -0.21 -9.03
CA SER A 96 -9.89 0.59 -9.76
C SER A 96 -10.50 1.45 -10.87
N ALA A 97 -11.58 0.97 -11.51
CA ALA A 97 -12.08 1.51 -12.77
C ALA A 97 -10.99 1.59 -13.86
N TYR A 98 -10.08 0.60 -13.88
CA TYR A 98 -8.97 0.52 -14.82
C TYR A 98 -8.92 -0.89 -15.43
N SER A 99 -8.70 -0.97 -16.74
CA SER A 99 -8.93 -2.20 -17.53
C SER A 99 -7.86 -3.29 -17.35
N HIS A 100 -6.66 -2.93 -16.91
CA HIS A 100 -5.56 -3.89 -16.78
C HIS A 100 -5.30 -4.27 -15.33
N ALA A 101 -4.82 -5.49 -15.13
CA ALA A 101 -4.46 -6.01 -13.82
C ALA A 101 -3.28 -5.25 -13.19
N PRO A 102 -3.19 -5.21 -11.85
CA PRO A 102 -2.04 -4.67 -11.16
C PRO A 102 -0.82 -5.56 -11.39
N GLU A 103 0.35 -4.96 -11.40
CA GLU A 103 1.63 -5.66 -11.58
C GLU A 103 2.39 -5.78 -10.26
N ALA A 104 2.08 -4.91 -9.30
CA ALA A 104 2.71 -4.86 -8.00
C ALA A 104 1.67 -4.68 -6.91
N CYS A 105 1.88 -5.37 -5.79
CA CYS A 105 1.24 -5.11 -4.52
C CYS A 105 2.30 -5.01 -3.43
N LEU A 106 2.53 -3.79 -2.95
CA LEU A 106 3.41 -3.51 -1.83
C LEU A 106 2.69 -3.86 -0.52
N VAL A 107 3.31 -4.71 0.29
CA VAL A 107 2.84 -5.12 1.60
C VAL A 107 3.64 -4.38 2.67
N ASN A 108 2.99 -3.44 3.34
CA ASN A 108 3.58 -2.69 4.44
C ASN A 108 3.10 -3.26 5.77
N PHE A 109 4.03 -3.59 6.67
CA PHE A 109 3.75 -3.89 8.07
C PHE A 109 4.20 -2.73 8.98
N TYR A 110 3.27 -2.21 9.76
CA TYR A 110 3.48 -1.15 10.74
C TYR A 110 3.38 -1.71 12.17
N SER A 111 4.42 -1.49 12.97
CA SER A 111 4.30 -1.56 14.44
C SER A 111 3.57 -0.33 14.98
N SER A 112 3.34 -0.27 16.30
CA SER A 112 2.70 0.85 16.98
C SER A 112 3.42 2.19 16.79
N GLU A 113 4.73 2.18 16.59
CA GLU A 113 5.58 3.37 16.46
C GLU A 113 5.87 3.72 15.00
N ALA A 114 5.55 2.81 14.07
CA ALA A 114 5.85 2.98 12.66
C ALA A 114 4.97 4.06 12.03
N LYS A 115 5.58 4.87 11.16
CA LYS A 115 4.91 5.93 10.40
C LYS A 115 5.43 6.00 8.98
N MET A 116 4.62 6.57 8.09
CA MET A 116 5.03 6.89 6.72
C MET A 116 4.74 8.37 6.49
N GLY A 117 5.80 9.16 6.32
CA GLY A 117 5.68 10.59 6.07
C GLY A 117 4.92 10.90 4.78
N LEU A 118 4.57 12.17 4.61
CA LEU A 118 3.84 12.62 3.43
C LEU A 118 4.69 12.42 2.15
N HIS A 119 4.19 11.61 1.21
CA HIS A 119 4.86 11.25 -0.05
C HIS A 119 3.85 11.14 -1.19
N GLN A 120 4.34 10.94 -2.41
CA GLN A 120 3.53 10.60 -3.58
C GLN A 120 4.04 9.30 -4.17
N ASP A 121 3.11 8.48 -4.64
CA ASP A 121 3.40 7.33 -5.47
C ASP A 121 3.59 7.82 -6.91
N ARG A 122 4.86 7.99 -7.30
CA ARG A 122 5.28 8.59 -8.57
C ARG A 122 6.37 7.80 -9.32
N ASP A 123 6.63 6.57 -8.87
CA ASP A 123 7.65 5.71 -9.45
C ASP A 123 7.06 4.79 -10.56
N GLU A 124 5.75 4.87 -10.78
CA GLU A 124 5.05 4.21 -11.89
C GLU A 124 5.18 5.01 -13.19
N GLN A 125 5.01 4.33 -14.33
CA GLN A 125 4.98 4.95 -15.66
C GLN A 125 3.56 5.32 -16.08
N ASP A 126 2.56 4.55 -15.64
CA ASP A 126 1.15 4.83 -15.94
C ASP A 126 0.41 5.47 -14.76
N PHE A 127 0.17 6.78 -14.87
CA PHE A 127 -0.63 7.55 -13.91
C PHE A 127 -2.13 7.60 -14.23
N ALA A 128 -2.59 7.00 -15.33
CA ALA A 128 -4.02 6.77 -15.54
C ALA A 128 -4.52 5.65 -14.62
N ALA A 129 -3.67 4.66 -14.33
CA ALA A 129 -3.96 3.62 -13.37
C ALA A 129 -3.98 4.17 -11.93
N PRO A 130 -4.96 3.78 -11.10
CA PRO A 130 -5.05 4.23 -9.71
C PRO A 130 -4.03 3.53 -8.80
N VAL A 131 -3.87 4.09 -7.60
CA VAL A 131 -3.37 3.35 -6.44
C VAL A 131 -4.57 2.83 -5.66
N VAL A 132 -4.63 1.52 -5.41
CA VAL A 132 -5.65 0.89 -4.56
C VAL A 132 -4.99 0.43 -3.27
N SER A 133 -5.48 0.89 -2.14
CA SER A 133 -4.88 0.65 -0.82
C SER A 133 -5.88 -0.02 0.11
N VAL A 134 -5.57 -1.22 0.59
CA VAL A 134 -6.38 -2.00 1.52
C VAL A 134 -5.76 -1.92 2.91
N SER A 135 -6.58 -1.73 3.95
CA SER A 135 -6.13 -1.68 5.35
C SER A 135 -6.59 -2.92 6.12
N LEU A 136 -5.69 -3.54 6.88
CA LEU A 136 -5.96 -4.70 7.74
C LEU A 136 -5.26 -4.52 9.10
N GLY A 137 -5.90 -4.96 10.18
CA GLY A 137 -5.33 -4.86 11.52
C GLY A 137 -5.62 -3.51 12.17
N ASP A 138 -4.68 -3.03 12.98
CA ASP A 138 -4.86 -1.81 13.76
C ASP A 138 -5.17 -0.59 12.89
N ASP A 139 -6.05 0.27 13.40
CA ASP A 139 -6.45 1.51 12.76
C ASP A 139 -5.25 2.47 12.62
N CYS A 140 -5.30 3.36 11.64
CA CYS A 140 -4.32 4.43 11.50
C CYS A 140 -4.94 5.80 11.24
N LEU A 141 -4.19 6.86 11.55
CA LEU A 141 -4.46 8.21 11.08
C LEU A 141 -3.82 8.39 9.71
N PHE A 142 -4.64 8.28 8.67
CA PHE A 142 -4.22 8.52 7.30
C PHE A 142 -4.34 10.00 6.99
N ARG A 143 -3.34 10.55 6.31
CA ARG A 143 -3.30 11.93 5.86
C ARG A 143 -3.28 11.96 4.34
N VAL A 144 -4.11 12.82 3.75
CA VAL A 144 -4.11 13.11 2.31
C VAL A 144 -4.10 14.62 2.07
N GLY A 145 -3.25 15.07 1.16
CA GLY A 145 -3.11 16.45 0.73
C GLY A 145 -3.56 16.65 -0.71
N HIS A 146 -3.00 17.67 -1.35
CA HIS A 146 -3.20 17.95 -2.76
C HIS A 146 -2.09 17.31 -3.61
N THR A 147 -2.10 17.55 -4.92
CA THR A 147 -1.03 17.12 -5.84
C THR A 147 0.26 17.94 -5.69
N THR A 148 0.17 19.12 -5.06
CA THR A 148 1.32 19.94 -4.65
C THR A 148 1.51 19.88 -3.13
N ARG A 149 2.76 20.09 -2.68
CA ARG A 149 3.14 19.95 -1.27
C ARG A 149 2.67 21.13 -0.39
N GLU A 150 2.37 22.27 -1.01
CA GLU A 150 2.03 23.53 -0.37
C GLU A 150 0.54 23.65 0.00
N GLY A 151 -0.26 22.65 -0.34
CA GLY A 151 -1.69 22.63 -0.03
C GLY A 151 -2.02 22.11 1.38
N GLY A 152 -3.26 22.37 1.81
CA GLY A 152 -3.78 21.81 3.06
C GLY A 152 -3.84 20.28 3.04
N THR A 153 -3.89 19.67 4.23
CA THR A 153 -4.07 18.23 4.37
C THR A 153 -5.34 17.91 5.14
N LYS A 154 -5.93 16.76 4.85
CA LYS A 154 -7.05 16.17 5.57
C LYS A 154 -6.58 14.86 6.18
N SER A 155 -6.96 14.65 7.43
CA SER A 155 -6.67 13.39 8.12
C SER A 155 -7.95 12.70 8.50
N PHE A 156 -7.97 11.38 8.37
CA PHE A 156 -9.08 10.53 8.75
C PHE A 156 -8.59 9.15 9.18
N ARG A 157 -9.43 8.48 9.97
CA ARG A 157 -9.09 7.17 10.51
C ARG A 157 -9.41 6.10 9.48
N LEU A 158 -8.41 5.31 9.11
CA LEU A 158 -8.61 4.07 8.36
C LEU A 158 -8.70 2.91 9.33
N LYS A 159 -9.70 2.06 9.14
CA LYS A 159 -9.94 0.87 9.96
C LYS A 159 -9.62 -0.41 9.19
N SER A 160 -9.55 -1.51 9.92
CA SER A 160 -9.45 -2.85 9.32
C SER A 160 -10.63 -3.11 8.36
N GLY A 161 -10.32 -3.48 7.12
CA GLY A 161 -11.26 -3.72 6.03
C GLY A 161 -11.55 -2.51 5.14
N ASP A 162 -11.02 -1.33 5.46
CA ASP A 162 -11.20 -0.14 4.62
C ASP A 162 -10.36 -0.22 3.34
N VAL A 163 -10.93 0.32 2.25
CA VAL A 163 -10.23 0.51 0.97
C VAL A 163 -10.16 2.01 0.64
N VAL A 164 -8.99 2.46 0.19
CA VAL A 164 -8.77 3.80 -0.36
C VAL A 164 -8.29 3.69 -1.79
N VAL A 165 -8.84 4.53 -2.67
CA VAL A 165 -8.40 4.64 -4.07
C VAL A 165 -7.91 6.06 -4.31
N LEU A 166 -6.70 6.19 -4.85
CA LEU A 166 -6.16 7.44 -5.37
C LEU A 166 -6.09 7.30 -6.91
N GLY A 167 -7.08 7.85 -7.60
CA GLY A 167 -7.17 7.80 -9.07
C GLY A 167 -7.52 9.17 -9.67
N GLY A 168 -7.51 9.26 -11.00
CA GLY A 168 -7.80 10.51 -11.72
C GLY A 168 -6.98 11.69 -11.20
N GLU A 169 -7.64 12.83 -10.96
CA GLU A 169 -7.00 14.04 -10.40
C GLU A 169 -6.28 13.80 -9.05
N GLY A 170 -6.72 12.80 -8.29
CA GLY A 170 -6.18 12.46 -6.98
C GLY A 170 -5.06 11.43 -7.01
N ARG A 171 -4.71 10.89 -8.19
CA ARG A 171 -3.69 9.82 -8.34
C ARG A 171 -2.34 10.20 -7.75
N LEU A 172 -1.98 11.48 -7.88
CA LEU A 172 -0.74 12.04 -7.37
C LEU A 172 -0.98 12.89 -6.11
N CYS A 173 -2.04 12.66 -5.33
CA CYS A 173 -2.17 13.33 -4.05
C CYS A 173 -1.05 12.89 -3.08
N PHE A 174 -0.44 13.87 -2.41
CA PHE A 174 0.42 13.61 -1.29
C PHE A 174 -0.34 12.86 -0.20
N HIS A 175 0.22 11.80 0.36
CA HIS A 175 -0.44 11.04 1.41
C HIS A 175 0.55 10.33 2.34
N GLY A 176 0.07 9.83 3.47
CA GLY A 176 0.90 9.19 4.47
C GLY A 176 0.12 8.61 5.65
N VAL A 177 0.84 7.95 6.53
CA VAL A 177 0.34 7.37 7.77
C VAL A 177 1.04 8.05 8.93
N ASP A 178 0.33 8.93 9.63
CA ASP A 178 0.89 9.74 10.72
C ASP A 178 1.07 8.96 12.02
N ARG A 179 0.13 8.05 12.29
CA ARG A 179 -0.01 7.35 13.57
C ARG A 179 -0.74 6.02 13.41
N ILE A 180 -0.29 4.99 14.12
CA ILE A 180 -1.04 3.75 14.33
C ILE A 180 -1.75 3.83 15.69
N TYR A 181 -2.99 3.34 15.76
CA TYR A 181 -3.76 3.20 17.00
C TYR A 181 -3.69 1.73 17.44
N PRO A 182 -2.79 1.36 18.36
CA PRO A 182 -2.58 -0.03 18.73
C PRO A 182 -3.80 -0.65 19.41
N ALA A 183 -3.93 -1.98 19.31
CA ALA A 183 -4.97 -2.78 19.97
C ALA A 183 -6.40 -2.36 19.59
N THR A 184 -6.60 -1.91 18.35
CA THR A 184 -7.92 -1.53 17.82
C THR A 184 -8.53 -2.61 16.95
N SER A 185 -7.76 -3.65 16.60
CA SER A 185 -8.23 -4.81 15.86
C SER A 185 -7.77 -6.12 16.50
N ALA A 186 -8.64 -7.11 16.48
CA ALA A 186 -8.33 -8.49 16.86
C ALA A 186 -7.94 -9.38 15.66
N LEU A 187 -7.81 -8.80 14.46
CA LEU A 187 -7.51 -9.56 13.24
C LEU A 187 -6.09 -10.16 13.27
N LEU A 188 -5.11 -9.40 13.76
CA LEU A 188 -3.73 -9.86 13.90
C LEU A 188 -3.46 -10.22 15.36
N ARG A 189 -3.17 -11.50 15.62
CA ARG A 189 -2.96 -12.01 17.00
C ARG A 189 -1.89 -11.25 17.78
N SER A 190 -0.84 -10.79 17.09
CA SER A 190 0.28 -10.05 17.69
C SER A 190 0.16 -8.52 17.52
N GLY A 191 -1.02 -8.03 17.14
CA GLY A 191 -1.26 -6.62 16.83
C GLY A 191 -0.56 -6.13 15.56
N GLY A 192 -0.61 -4.81 15.35
CA GLY A 192 0.00 -4.14 14.21
C GLY A 192 -0.99 -3.92 13.06
N ARG A 193 -0.50 -3.24 12.02
CA ARG A 193 -1.27 -2.89 10.83
C ARG A 193 -0.58 -3.40 9.57
N ILE A 194 -1.36 -4.02 8.70
CA ILE A 194 -0.94 -4.37 7.34
C ILE A 194 -1.64 -3.41 6.36
N ASN A 195 -0.89 -2.97 5.37
CA ASN A 195 -1.43 -2.24 4.25
C ASN A 195 -0.96 -2.83 2.94
N LEU A 196 -1.91 -3.06 2.03
CA LEU A 196 -1.70 -3.71 0.76
C LEU A 196 -1.97 -2.68 -0.33
N THR A 197 -0.94 -2.24 -1.03
CA THR A 197 -1.03 -1.16 -2.01
C THR A 197 -0.78 -1.70 -3.41
N LEU A 198 -1.85 -1.86 -4.17
CA LEU A 198 -1.83 -2.36 -5.55
C LEU A 198 -1.62 -1.24 -6.55
N ARG A 199 -0.81 -1.52 -7.56
CA ARG A 199 -0.44 -0.58 -8.61
C ARG A 199 -0.23 -1.29 -9.94
N ARG A 200 -0.59 -0.60 -11.01
CA ARG A 200 -0.07 -0.84 -12.36
C ARG A 200 1.19 0.02 -12.51
N VAL A 201 2.29 -0.56 -12.94
CA VAL A 201 3.58 0.13 -13.05
C VAL A 201 3.82 0.58 -14.49
N THR A 202 3.54 -0.28 -15.46
CA THR A 202 3.81 -0.04 -16.88
C THR A 202 2.58 0.45 -17.62
N VAL A 203 2.78 1.25 -18.66
CA VAL A 203 1.74 1.57 -19.64
C VAL A 203 1.42 0.29 -20.42
N PRO A 204 0.16 -0.18 -20.44
CA PRO A 204 -0.23 -1.33 -21.25
C PRO A 204 0.10 -1.13 -22.73
N ALA A 205 0.53 -2.19 -23.40
CA ALA A 205 0.66 -2.16 -24.85
C ALA A 205 -0.74 -1.99 -25.49
N SER A 206 -0.79 -1.16 -26.53
CA SER A 206 -1.99 -0.90 -27.36
C SER A 206 -2.51 -2.15 -28.07
#